data_AF-A0A8B7SXU6-F1
#
_entry.id   AF-A0A8B7SXU6-F1
#
_cell.length_a   1.000
_cell.length_b   1.000
_cell.length_c   1.000
_cell.angle_alpha   90.00
_cell.angle_beta   90.00
_cell.angle_gamma   90.00
#
_symmetry.space_group_name_H-M   'P 1'
#
loop_
_entity.id
_entity.type
_entity.pdbx_description
1 polymer ?
#
loop_
_entity_poly.entity_id
_entity_poly.type
_entity_poly.pdbx_seq_one_letter_code
_entity_poly.pdbx_strand_id
1 'polypeptide(L)'
;MRLLPLLRTVLWAALLGSPLRGGSGLRHDFYWNSSNPRLLRGDAVVELGLNDYLDIFCPHYEGPGPPEGPETFALYMVDWPGYEACQAQGTGAFKRWECSLPFAPFGPVKFSEKIQRFTPFSLGFEFLPGETYYYISVPTPGSPGQCLRLQVSVCCKESKSESAHPVGSPGESGTSGWQGGGAPSPLCLLLLLLLPILRLLRVL
;
A
#
# COMPACT_ATOMS: atom_id res chain seq x y z
N MET A 1 33.81 -23.62 -30.13
CA MET A 1 33.28 -22.30 -30.54
C MET A 1 31.75 -22.16 -30.40
N ARG A 2 31.08 -22.80 -29.41
CA ARG A 2 29.61 -22.69 -29.22
C ARG A 2 29.16 -22.20 -27.83
N LEU A 3 30.09 -21.84 -26.94
CA LEU A 3 29.75 -21.37 -25.59
C LEU A 3 29.18 -19.95 -25.55
N LEU A 4 29.61 -19.07 -26.46
CA LEU A 4 29.19 -17.67 -26.52
C LEU A 4 27.67 -17.46 -26.68
N PRO A 5 26.97 -18.18 -27.59
CA PRO A 5 25.52 -18.04 -27.73
C PRO A 5 24.75 -18.58 -26.52
N LEU A 6 25.23 -19.66 -25.89
CA LEU A 6 24.63 -20.25 -24.69
C LEU A 6 24.73 -19.31 -23.48
N LEU A 7 25.89 -18.68 -23.28
CA LEU A 7 26.08 -17.70 -22.21
C LEU A 7 25.14 -16.49 -22.40
N ARG A 8 24.98 -16.05 -23.65
CA ARG A 8 24.07 -14.95 -24.00
C ARG A 8 22.61 -15.32 -23.68
N THR A 9 22.17 -16.52 -24.04
CA THR A 9 20.80 -16.98 -23.72
C THR A 9 20.53 -17.13 -22.23
N VAL A 10 21.51 -17.60 -21.45
CA VAL A 10 21.37 -17.74 -19.98
C VAL A 10 21.32 -16.37 -19.32
N LEU A 11 22.15 -15.42 -19.77
CA LEU A 11 22.13 -14.05 -19.24
C LEU A 11 20.82 -13.33 -19.56
N TRP A 12 20.30 -13.50 -20.79
CA TRP A 12 18.98 -12.98 -21.16
C TRP A 12 17.85 -13.63 -20.36
N ALA A 13 17.91 -14.94 -20.10
CA ALA A 13 16.93 -15.63 -19.26
C ALA A 13 16.97 -15.17 -17.79
N ALA A 14 18.16 -14.84 -17.25
CA ALA A 14 18.29 -14.31 -15.89
C ALA A 14 17.77 -12.87 -15.75
N LEU A 15 17.95 -12.01 -16.77
CA LEU A 15 17.39 -10.66 -16.80
C LEU A 15 15.87 -10.65 -17.05
N LEU A 16 15.36 -11.55 -17.90
CA LEU A 16 13.92 -11.63 -18.23
C LEU A 16 13.11 -12.45 -17.21
N GLY A 17 13.75 -13.39 -16.51
CA GLY A 17 13.11 -14.32 -15.57
C GLY A 17 13.10 -13.85 -14.12
N SER A 18 13.80 -12.75 -13.81
CA SER A 18 13.68 -12.11 -12.50
C SER A 18 12.52 -11.13 -12.58
N PRO A 19 11.35 -11.40 -11.99
CA PRO A 19 10.39 -10.34 -11.76
C PRO A 19 11.13 -9.32 -10.90
N LEU A 20 11.41 -8.14 -11.47
CA LEU A 20 11.72 -6.97 -10.69
C LEU A 20 10.48 -6.74 -9.82
N ARG A 21 10.43 -7.38 -8.67
CA ARG A 21 9.48 -7.06 -7.60
C ARG A 21 9.95 -5.76 -6.96
N GLY A 22 10.10 -4.71 -7.78
CA GLY A 22 10.10 -3.35 -7.32
C GLY A 22 8.73 -3.15 -6.69
N GLY A 23 8.70 -3.12 -5.37
CA GLY A 23 7.46 -3.03 -4.59
C GLY A 23 6.76 -1.70 -4.84
N SER A 24 6.01 -1.62 -5.93
CA SER A 24 4.95 -0.64 -6.06
C SER A 24 3.75 -1.21 -5.31
N GLY A 25 3.34 -0.55 -4.22
CA GLY A 25 2.13 -0.96 -3.50
C GLY A 25 0.92 -0.94 -4.43
N LEU A 26 -0.05 -1.80 -4.13
CA LEU A 26 -1.30 -1.90 -4.86
C LEU A 26 -2.11 -0.61 -4.66
N ARG A 27 -2.93 -0.27 -5.66
CA ARG A 27 -3.85 0.87 -5.57
C ARG A 27 -5.27 0.34 -5.48
N HIS A 28 -6.03 0.89 -4.54
CA HIS A 28 -7.40 0.52 -4.27
C HIS A 28 -8.31 1.72 -4.52
N ASP A 29 -9.10 1.63 -5.58
CA ASP A 29 -9.96 2.72 -6.03
C ASP A 29 -11.32 2.67 -5.32
N PHE A 30 -11.72 3.79 -4.72
CA PHE A 30 -12.99 3.95 -4.02
C PHE A 30 -13.73 5.19 -4.54
N TYR A 31 -14.82 4.98 -5.28
CA TYR A 31 -15.73 6.04 -5.70
C TYR A 31 -16.65 6.41 -4.53
N TRP A 32 -16.48 7.61 -3.99
CA TRP A 32 -17.13 8.02 -2.76
C TRP A 32 -18.38 8.85 -3.05
N ASN A 33 -19.51 8.17 -3.26
CA ASN A 33 -20.81 8.79 -3.53
C ASN A 33 -21.95 7.88 -3.05
N SER A 34 -23.16 8.43 -2.92
CA SER A 34 -24.33 7.69 -2.42
C SER A 34 -24.81 6.58 -3.37
N SER A 35 -24.41 6.63 -4.63
CA SER A 35 -24.72 5.61 -5.64
C SER A 35 -23.82 4.37 -5.55
N ASN A 36 -22.73 4.42 -4.77
CA ASN A 36 -21.86 3.27 -4.56
C ASN A 36 -22.46 2.32 -3.51
N PRO A 37 -22.93 1.11 -3.90
CA PRO A 37 -23.60 0.20 -2.97
C PRO A 37 -22.67 -0.33 -1.87
N ARG A 38 -21.35 -0.28 -2.07
CA ARG A 38 -20.38 -0.69 -1.03
C ARG A 38 -20.43 0.26 0.16
N LEU A 39 -20.53 1.57 -0.10
CA LEU A 39 -20.56 2.60 0.95
C LEU A 39 -21.97 2.80 1.51
N LEU A 40 -23.00 2.68 0.68
CA LEU A 40 -24.39 2.93 1.07
C LEU A 40 -24.88 2.02 2.19
N ARG A 41 -24.36 0.79 2.27
CA ARG A 41 -24.69 -0.16 3.35
C ARG A 41 -24.13 0.24 4.72
N GLY A 42 -23.12 1.13 4.75
CA GLY A 42 -22.49 1.58 5.99
C GLY A 42 -21.61 0.53 6.68
N ASP A 43 -21.23 -0.54 5.99
CA ASP A 43 -20.39 -1.63 6.48
C ASP A 43 -19.15 -1.87 5.60
N ALA A 44 -18.76 -0.87 4.81
CA ALA A 44 -17.64 -0.99 3.88
C ALA A 44 -16.33 -1.23 4.63
N VAL A 45 -15.62 -2.29 4.25
CA VAL A 45 -14.27 -2.61 4.74
C VAL A 45 -13.33 -2.82 3.55
N VAL A 46 -12.11 -2.30 3.66
CA VAL A 46 -11.01 -2.61 2.76
C VAL A 46 -9.79 -3.02 3.58
N GLU A 47 -9.13 -4.10 3.15
CA GLU A 47 -7.84 -4.54 3.69
C GLU A 47 -6.72 -4.07 2.76
N LEU A 48 -5.71 -3.41 3.31
CA LEU A 48 -4.58 -2.80 2.57
C LEU A 48 -3.25 -3.21 3.20
N GLY A 49 -2.22 -3.43 2.39
CA GLY A 49 -0.85 -3.62 2.87
C GLY A 49 -0.10 -2.32 3.11
N LEU A 50 1.00 -2.41 3.87
CA LEU A 50 1.95 -1.30 3.92
C LEU A 50 2.51 -1.01 2.52
N ASN A 51 2.60 0.28 2.22
CA ASN A 51 2.94 0.91 0.95
C ASN A 51 1.85 0.89 -0.14
N ASP A 52 0.70 0.26 0.12
CA ASP A 52 -0.46 0.37 -0.77
C ASP A 52 -1.05 1.79 -0.73
N TYR A 53 -1.92 2.07 -1.69
CA TYR A 53 -2.61 3.34 -1.85
C TYR A 53 -4.11 3.14 -1.80
N LEU A 54 -4.79 3.97 -1.00
CA LEU A 54 -6.22 4.17 -1.05
C LEU A 54 -6.50 5.41 -1.91
N ASP A 55 -7.06 5.20 -3.10
CA ASP A 55 -7.41 6.24 -4.05
C ASP A 55 -8.91 6.53 -3.95
N ILE A 56 -9.28 7.65 -3.32
CA ILE A 56 -10.67 8.08 -3.14
C ILE A 56 -11.03 9.08 -4.25
N PHE A 57 -12.05 8.74 -5.03
CA PHE A 57 -12.58 9.60 -6.08
C PHE A 57 -13.82 10.34 -5.57
N CYS A 58 -13.80 11.66 -5.67
CA CYS A 58 -14.95 12.51 -5.37
C CYS A 58 -16.10 12.28 -6.38
N PRO A 59 -17.36 12.57 -6.01
CA PRO A 59 -18.48 12.61 -6.94
C PRO A 59 -18.17 13.56 -8.09
N HIS A 60 -18.51 13.15 -9.31
CA HIS A 60 -18.31 13.94 -10.51
C HIS A 60 -19.54 13.85 -11.40
N TYR A 61 -19.93 14.98 -11.96
CA TYR A 61 -21.11 15.10 -12.79
C TYR A 61 -20.76 15.82 -14.10
N GLU A 62 -21.27 15.29 -15.20
CA GLU A 62 -21.24 15.95 -16.49
C GLU A 62 -22.49 16.84 -16.65
N GLY A 63 -22.32 18.05 -17.20
CA GLY A 63 -23.45 18.96 -17.44
C GLY A 63 -24.02 19.61 -16.17
N PRO A 64 -25.33 19.89 -16.09
CA PRO A 64 -25.92 20.67 -15.00
C PRO A 64 -26.02 19.92 -13.65
N GLY A 65 -25.75 18.61 -13.63
CA GLY A 65 -25.92 17.77 -12.44
C GLY A 65 -27.38 17.39 -12.12
N PRO A 66 -27.62 16.69 -11.01
CA PRO A 66 -28.96 16.31 -10.56
C PRO A 66 -29.81 17.53 -10.14
N PRO A 67 -31.16 17.44 -10.19
CA PRO A 67 -32.05 18.51 -9.74
C PRO A 67 -31.83 18.95 -8.29
N GLU A 68 -31.50 18.01 -7.41
CA GLU A 68 -31.16 18.22 -6.00
C GLU A 68 -29.76 18.83 -5.78
N GLY A 69 -29.01 19.02 -6.86
CA GLY A 69 -27.62 19.48 -6.84
C GLY A 69 -26.61 18.33 -6.78
N PRO A 70 -25.31 18.64 -6.93
CA PRO A 70 -24.25 17.63 -6.84
C PRO A 70 -23.93 17.28 -5.39
N GLU A 71 -23.53 16.03 -5.14
CA GLU A 71 -22.97 15.63 -3.86
C GLU A 71 -21.60 16.27 -3.62
N THR A 72 -21.49 17.01 -2.51
CA THR A 72 -20.23 17.56 -1.99
C THR A 72 -20.09 17.27 -0.50
N PHE A 73 -18.85 17.05 -0.04
CA PHE A 73 -18.56 16.69 1.35
C PHE A 73 -17.10 16.97 1.73
N ALA A 74 -16.83 17.01 3.04
CA ALA A 74 -15.48 16.90 3.57
C ALA A 74 -15.23 15.47 4.09
N LEU A 75 -14.04 14.94 3.79
CA LEU A 75 -13.59 13.62 4.21
C LEU A 75 -12.78 13.74 5.49
N TYR A 76 -13.11 12.92 6.48
CA TYR A 76 -12.44 12.89 7.77
C TYR A 76 -11.94 11.49 8.08
N MET A 77 -10.78 11.43 8.72
CA MET A 77 -10.39 10.27 9.51
C MET A 77 -10.86 10.52 10.95
N VAL A 78 -11.50 9.52 11.56
CA VAL A 78 -12.10 9.61 12.89
C VAL A 78 -11.73 8.40 13.75
N ASP A 79 -12.01 8.51 15.04
CA ASP A 79 -12.00 7.37 15.95
C ASP A 79 -13.28 6.52 15.82
N TRP A 80 -13.32 5.41 16.55
CA TRP A 80 -14.47 4.49 16.51
C TRP A 80 -15.81 5.16 16.89
N PRO A 81 -15.91 5.96 17.98
CA PRO A 81 -17.14 6.70 18.28
C PRO A 81 -17.58 7.64 17.16
N GLY A 82 -16.65 8.37 16.53
CA GLY A 82 -16.96 9.24 15.39
C GLY A 82 -17.45 8.46 14.18
N TYR A 83 -16.91 7.27 13.93
CA TYR A 83 -17.36 6.36 12.86
C TYR A 83 -18.76 5.80 13.10
N GLU A 84 -19.07 5.38 14.33
CA GLU A 84 -20.39 4.86 14.69
C GLU A 84 -21.45 5.97 14.61
N ALA A 85 -21.14 7.15 15.15
CA ALA A 85 -22.06 8.28 15.17
C ALA A 85 -22.11 9.07 13.85
N CYS A 86 -21.22 8.80 12.90
CA CYS A 86 -21.07 9.58 11.68
C CYS A 86 -20.79 11.07 11.96
N GLN A 87 -19.91 11.35 12.92
CA GLN A 87 -19.60 12.70 13.40
C GLN A 87 -18.09 12.95 13.42
N ALA A 88 -17.69 14.06 12.79
CA ALA A 88 -16.31 14.54 12.82
C ALA A 88 -16.12 15.61 13.91
N GLN A 89 -16.13 15.18 15.18
CA GLN A 89 -16.00 16.08 16.34
C GLN A 89 -14.88 15.62 17.27
N GLY A 90 -14.37 16.56 18.07
CA GLY A 90 -13.33 16.29 19.06
C GLY A 90 -11.92 16.18 18.48
N THR A 91 -10.99 15.76 19.34
CA THR A 91 -9.55 15.70 19.02
C THR A 91 -9.16 14.50 18.15
N GLY A 92 -10.05 13.51 18.00
CA GLY A 92 -9.84 12.32 17.17
C GLY A 92 -10.27 12.47 15.71
N ALA A 93 -10.82 13.63 15.33
CA ALA A 93 -11.33 13.88 13.99
C ALA A 93 -10.40 14.80 13.18
N PHE A 94 -9.82 14.26 12.11
CA PHE A 94 -8.89 14.98 11.24
C PHE A 94 -9.47 15.09 9.84
N LYS A 95 -9.67 16.32 9.36
CA LYS A 95 -10.04 16.55 7.95
C LYS A 95 -8.88 16.07 7.06
N ARG A 96 -9.16 15.13 6.15
CA ARG A 96 -8.19 14.58 5.20
C ARG A 96 -8.30 15.21 3.82
N TRP A 97 -9.53 15.49 3.39
CA TRP A 97 -9.80 16.03 2.06
C TRP A 97 -11.13 16.78 2.00
N GLU A 98 -11.34 17.52 0.91
CA GLU A 98 -12.59 18.20 0.61
C GLU A 98 -13.00 17.96 -0.85
N CYS A 99 -14.16 17.33 -1.04
CA CYS A 99 -14.77 17.11 -2.33
C CYS A 99 -15.75 18.24 -2.63
N SER A 100 -15.23 19.39 -3.09
CA SER A 100 -15.97 20.61 -3.37
C SER A 100 -16.05 20.98 -4.85
N LEU A 101 -15.44 20.18 -5.74
CA LEU A 101 -15.36 20.42 -7.19
C LEU A 101 -16.10 19.34 -8.00
N PRO A 102 -17.44 19.27 -7.93
CA PRO A 102 -18.23 18.22 -8.59
C PRO A 102 -18.17 18.30 -10.13
N PHE A 103 -17.87 19.48 -10.69
CA PHE A 103 -17.76 19.73 -12.12
C PHE A 103 -16.32 19.95 -12.57
N ALA A 104 -15.35 19.31 -11.90
CA ALA A 104 -13.94 19.43 -12.26
C ALA A 104 -13.70 19.10 -13.75
N PRO A 105 -12.91 19.90 -14.49
CA PRO A 105 -12.84 19.82 -15.95
C PRO A 105 -12.15 18.56 -16.49
N PHE A 106 -11.42 17.82 -15.65
CA PHE A 106 -10.62 16.66 -16.03
C PHE A 106 -11.13 15.36 -15.38
N GLY A 107 -12.43 15.29 -15.12
CA GLY A 107 -13.06 14.15 -14.44
C GLY A 107 -12.99 14.25 -12.91
N PRO A 108 -13.25 13.13 -12.20
CA PRO A 108 -13.33 13.13 -10.74
C PRO A 108 -12.00 13.50 -10.09
N VAL A 109 -12.07 14.42 -9.12
CA VAL A 109 -10.93 14.74 -8.25
C VAL A 109 -10.57 13.51 -7.43
N LYS A 110 -9.27 13.22 -7.38
CA LYS A 110 -8.71 12.07 -6.66
C LYS A 110 -7.88 12.51 -5.46
N PHE A 111 -8.21 11.97 -4.30
CA PHE A 111 -7.38 12.00 -3.10
C PHE A 111 -6.68 10.64 -2.96
N SER A 112 -5.37 10.65 -2.74
CA SER A 112 -4.58 9.43 -2.56
C SER A 112 -3.95 9.41 -1.17
N GLU A 113 -4.32 8.41 -0.37
CA GLU A 113 -3.68 8.12 0.90
C GLU A 113 -2.71 6.95 0.70
N LYS A 114 -1.43 7.15 1.05
CA LYS A 114 -0.46 6.07 1.07
C LYS A 114 -0.44 5.44 2.45
N ILE A 115 -0.64 4.13 2.53
CA ILE A 115 -0.60 3.38 3.78
C ILE A 115 0.85 3.17 4.17
N GLN A 116 1.44 4.13 4.87
CA GLN A 116 2.87 4.10 5.23
C GLN A 116 3.09 4.25 6.72
N ARG A 117 4.12 3.57 7.22
CA ARG A 117 4.50 3.60 8.64
C ARG A 117 5.15 4.92 9.06
N PHE A 118 5.89 5.53 8.16
CA PHE A 118 6.62 6.76 8.44
C PHE A 118 6.30 7.79 7.37
N THR A 119 5.81 8.94 7.79
CA THR A 119 5.51 10.05 6.90
C THR A 119 6.57 11.15 7.03
N PRO A 120 7.15 11.64 5.92
CA PRO A 120 8.08 12.77 5.97
C PRO A 120 7.35 14.10 6.23
N PHE A 121 6.01 14.12 6.15
CA PHE A 121 5.19 15.30 6.38
C PHE A 121 4.72 15.35 7.84
N SER A 122 4.94 16.48 8.52
CA SER A 122 4.64 16.64 9.96
C SER A 122 3.16 16.55 10.32
N LEU A 123 2.26 16.85 9.38
CA LEU A 123 0.81 16.65 9.52
C LEU A 123 0.33 15.42 8.75
N GLY A 124 1.26 14.56 8.32
CA GLY A 124 0.94 13.30 7.68
C GLY A 124 0.41 12.30 8.70
N PHE A 125 -0.29 11.29 8.19
CA PHE A 125 -0.81 10.22 9.02
C PHE A 125 0.04 8.96 8.85
N GLU A 126 0.25 8.23 9.95
CA GLU A 126 1.07 7.02 9.99
C GLU A 126 0.20 5.80 10.27
N PHE A 127 0.44 4.73 9.52
CA PHE A 127 -0.33 3.50 9.57
C PHE A 127 0.49 2.37 10.19
N LEU A 128 -0.14 1.65 11.12
CA LEU A 128 0.45 0.54 11.84
C LEU A 128 -0.13 -0.79 11.35
N PRO A 129 0.71 -1.83 11.16
CA PRO A 129 0.22 -3.14 10.75
C PRO A 129 -0.67 -3.79 11.81
N GLY A 130 -1.81 -4.35 11.37
CA GLY A 130 -2.82 -4.94 12.25
C GLY A 130 -3.81 -3.95 12.86
N GLU A 131 -3.63 -2.64 12.64
CA GLU A 131 -4.55 -1.61 13.11
C GLU A 131 -5.67 -1.32 12.09
N THR A 132 -6.74 -0.73 12.60
CA THR A 132 -7.90 -0.34 11.80
C THR A 132 -8.17 1.15 11.95
N TYR A 133 -8.36 1.81 10.80
CA TYR A 133 -8.61 3.23 10.69
C TYR A 133 -9.98 3.48 10.07
N TYR A 134 -10.62 4.58 10.47
CA TYR A 134 -12.00 4.86 10.12
C TYR A 134 -12.11 6.17 9.36
N TYR A 135 -12.74 6.11 8.18
CA TYR A 135 -13.04 7.27 7.37
C TYR A 135 -14.54 7.51 7.31
N ILE A 136 -14.94 8.77 7.38
CA ILE A 136 -16.31 9.21 7.15
C ILE A 136 -16.34 10.43 6.21
N SER A 137 -17.43 10.61 5.50
CA SER A 137 -17.74 11.88 4.83
C SER A 137 -18.82 12.63 5.58
N VAL A 138 -18.62 13.94 5.76
CA VAL A 138 -19.65 14.85 6.26
C VAL A 138 -20.12 15.72 5.09
N PRO A 139 -21.38 15.59 4.65
CA PRO A 139 -21.94 16.42 3.58
C PRO A 139 -21.79 17.90 3.89
N THR A 140 -21.45 18.71 2.88
CA THR A 140 -21.45 20.17 3.05
C THR A 140 -22.89 20.69 3.19
N PRO A 141 -23.11 21.87 3.81
CA PRO A 141 -24.44 22.48 3.86
C PRO A 141 -25.08 22.57 2.47
N GLY A 142 -26.30 22.07 2.33
CA GLY A 142 -27.04 22.06 1.06
C GLY A 142 -26.67 20.92 0.08
N SER A 143 -25.70 20.07 0.40
CA SER A 143 -25.42 18.86 -0.37
C SER A 143 -26.55 17.83 -0.16
N PRO A 144 -27.02 17.13 -1.21
CA PRO A 144 -27.99 16.03 -1.08
C PRO A 144 -27.35 14.74 -0.54
N GLY A 145 -26.04 14.72 -0.33
CA GLY A 145 -25.31 13.57 0.18
C GLY A 145 -25.65 13.23 1.63
N GLN A 146 -25.27 12.01 2.03
CA GLN A 146 -25.38 11.52 3.41
C GLN A 146 -24.00 11.15 3.95
N CYS A 147 -23.91 10.84 5.24
CA CYS A 147 -22.69 10.26 5.78
C CYS A 147 -22.45 8.90 5.13
N LEU A 148 -21.29 8.75 4.50
CA LEU A 148 -20.75 7.47 4.06
C LEU A 148 -19.52 7.19 4.90
N ARG A 149 -19.20 5.89 5.08
CA ARG A 149 -18.11 5.49 5.95
C ARG A 149 -17.38 4.26 5.43
N LEU A 150 -16.10 4.18 5.73
CA LEU A 150 -15.19 3.12 5.30
C LEU A 150 -14.25 2.75 6.45
N GLN A 151 -14.16 1.45 6.73
CA GLN A 151 -13.15 0.87 7.60
C GLN A 151 -11.95 0.42 6.76
N VAL A 152 -10.76 0.86 7.15
CA VAL A 152 -9.49 0.50 6.50
C VAL A 152 -8.68 -0.35 7.48
N SER A 153 -8.54 -1.63 7.19
CA SER A 153 -7.70 -2.54 7.97
C SER A 153 -6.33 -2.67 7.33
N VAL A 154 -5.27 -2.40 8.08
CA VAL A 154 -3.90 -2.55 7.57
C VAL A 154 -3.43 -3.98 7.83
N CYS A 155 -3.18 -4.71 6.75
CA CYS A 155 -2.91 -6.13 6.79
C CYS A 155 -1.59 -6.47 7.48
N CYS A 156 -1.51 -7.75 7.87
CA CYS A 156 -0.37 -8.44 8.45
C CYS A 156 0.14 -7.81 9.75
N LYS A 157 -0.04 -8.48 10.89
CA LYS A 157 0.78 -8.16 12.07
C LYS A 157 2.23 -8.34 11.67
N GLU A 158 3.08 -7.35 11.98
CA GLU A 158 4.52 -7.54 11.84
C GLU A 158 4.90 -8.85 12.53
N SER A 159 5.37 -9.82 11.76
CA SER A 159 6.10 -10.92 12.36
C SER A 159 7.24 -10.25 13.10
N LYS A 160 7.32 -10.40 14.43
CA LYS A 160 8.56 -10.12 15.15
C LYS A 160 9.62 -11.00 14.50
N SER A 161 10.33 -10.48 13.50
CA SER A 161 11.66 -10.95 13.23
C SER A 161 12.40 -10.66 14.51
N GLU A 162 12.67 -11.70 15.29
CA GLU A 162 13.54 -11.65 16.44
C GLU A 162 14.94 -11.36 15.93
N SER A 163 15.16 -10.14 15.42
CA SER A 163 16.47 -9.53 15.30
C SER A 163 16.88 -9.16 16.72
N ALA A 164 17.15 -10.17 17.52
CA ALA A 164 17.97 -10.00 18.69
C ALA A 164 19.34 -9.55 18.17
N HIS A 165 19.59 -8.24 18.21
CA HIS A 165 20.94 -7.76 18.46
C HIS A 165 21.05 -7.59 19.97
N PRO A 166 21.59 -8.57 20.72
CA PRO A 166 22.19 -8.24 21.99
C PRO A 166 23.55 -7.60 21.70
N VAL A 167 23.69 -6.34 22.11
CA VAL A 167 24.99 -5.75 22.38
C VAL A 167 25.57 -6.50 23.58
N GLY A 168 26.62 -7.30 23.35
CA GLY A 168 27.31 -8.05 24.40
C GLY A 168 28.55 -8.79 23.89
N SER A 169 29.71 -8.30 24.34
CA SER A 169 31.14 -8.69 24.17
C SER A 169 31.52 -10.20 24.22
N PRO A 170 32.79 -10.55 23.86
CA PRO A 170 33.13 -11.76 23.11
C PRO A 170 33.60 -12.95 23.96
N GLY A 171 33.31 -14.16 23.48
CA GLY A 171 33.97 -15.38 23.95
C GLY A 171 33.22 -16.65 23.61
N GLU A 172 33.94 -17.57 22.96
CA GLU A 172 33.71 -19.03 22.90
C GLU A 172 32.78 -19.62 21.81
N SER A 173 33.48 -20.14 20.81
CA SER A 173 33.24 -21.33 19.99
C SER A 173 32.15 -22.30 20.49
N GLY A 174 31.11 -22.46 19.66
CA GLY A 174 30.17 -23.56 19.74
C GLY A 174 29.53 -23.82 18.38
N THR A 175 29.89 -24.94 17.76
CA THR A 175 29.34 -25.46 16.50
C THR A 175 27.84 -25.75 16.64
N SER A 176 27.00 -25.17 15.80
CA SER A 176 25.63 -25.64 15.60
C SER A 176 25.31 -25.75 14.11
N GLY A 177 24.82 -26.93 13.73
CA GLY A 177 24.53 -27.33 12.37
C GLY A 177 23.41 -26.48 11.75
N TRP A 178 23.72 -25.89 10.61
CA TRP A 178 22.75 -25.28 9.72
C TRP A 178 21.91 -26.35 9.05
N GLN A 179 20.65 -26.45 9.46
CA GLN A 179 19.61 -27.11 8.67
C GLN A 179 18.58 -26.04 8.29
N GLY A 180 18.90 -25.33 7.20
CA GLY A 180 18.06 -24.28 6.63
C GLY A 180 18.27 -24.25 5.12
N GLY A 181 17.39 -24.93 4.39
CA GLY A 181 17.33 -24.92 2.93
C GLY A 181 16.86 -23.56 2.43
N GLY A 182 17.76 -22.59 2.38
CA GLY A 182 17.60 -21.36 1.61
C GLY A 182 18.10 -21.58 0.19
N ALA A 183 17.27 -21.28 -0.81
CA ALA A 183 17.72 -21.24 -2.19
C ALA A 183 18.92 -20.28 -2.29
N PRO A 184 20.06 -20.71 -2.87
CA PRO A 184 21.25 -19.88 -2.94
C PRO A 184 20.94 -18.59 -3.70
N SER A 185 21.41 -17.46 -3.16
CA SER A 185 21.34 -16.15 -3.82
C SER A 185 21.77 -16.29 -5.30
N PRO A 186 21.14 -15.55 -6.24
CA PRO A 186 21.48 -15.62 -7.66
C PRO A 186 22.96 -15.32 -7.93
N LEU A 187 23.61 -14.52 -7.07
CA LEU A 187 25.05 -14.28 -7.11
C LEU A 187 25.88 -15.53 -6.74
N CYS A 188 25.39 -16.33 -5.79
CA CYS A 188 26.02 -17.57 -5.36
C CYS A 188 25.92 -18.65 -6.45
N LEU A 189 24.76 -18.77 -7.10
CA LEU A 189 24.57 -19.64 -8.28
C LEU A 189 25.47 -19.22 -9.45
N LEU A 190 25.60 -17.92 -9.70
CA LEU A 190 26.47 -17.40 -10.75
C LEU A 190 27.94 -17.72 -10.46
N LEU A 191 28.40 -17.55 -9.22
CA LEU A 191 29.76 -17.90 -8.78
C LEU A 191 30.04 -19.41 -8.90
N LEU A 192 29.08 -20.26 -8.53
CA LEU A 192 29.21 -21.72 -8.64
C LEU A 192 29.34 -22.19 -10.11
N LEU A 193 28.71 -21.48 -11.05
CA LEU A 193 28.79 -21.79 -12.48
C LEU A 193 30.05 -21.19 -13.15
N LEU A 194 30.53 -20.04 -12.68
CA LEU A 194 31.71 -19.36 -13.27
C LEU A 194 33.04 -20.03 -12.90
N LEU A 195 33.16 -20.57 -11.68
CA LEU A 195 34.39 -21.23 -11.20
C LEU A 195 34.87 -22.42 -12.05
N PRO A 196 34.01 -23.38 -12.47
CA PRO A 196 34.44 -24.47 -13.35
C PRO A 196 34.77 -23.98 -14.76
N ILE A 197 34.08 -22.94 -15.26
CA ILE A 197 34.35 -22.35 -16.59
C ILE A 197 35.71 -21.66 -16.61
N LEU A 198 36.05 -20.90 -15.55
CA LEU A 198 37.36 -20.27 -15.38
C LEU A 198 38.49 -21.28 -15.22
N ARG A 199 38.23 -22.45 -14.62
CA ARG A 199 39.21 -23.54 -14.55
C ARG A 199 39.43 -24.21 -15.91
N LEU A 200 38.39 -24.42 -16.70
CA LEU A 200 38.54 -24.95 -18.07
C LEU A 200 39.29 -23.97 -18.99
N LEU A 201 39.10 -22.67 -18.82
CA LEU A 201 39.79 -21.63 -19.61
C LEU A 201 41.27 -21.44 -19.24
N ARG A 202 41.73 -21.96 -18.09
CA ARG A 202 43.15 -21.94 -17.70
C ARG A 202 43.95 -23.17 -18.18
N VAL A 203 43.27 -24.16 -18.76
CA VAL A 203 43.87 -25.43 -19.20
C VAL A 203 43.93 -25.53 -20.74
N LEU A 204 43.34 -24.56 -21.46
CA LEU A 204 43.57 -24.31 -22.90
C LEU A 204 44.57 -23.17 -23.08
#